data_AF-A0A1G5HCG7-F1
#
_entry.id   AF-A0A1G5HCG7-F1
#
_cell.length_a   1.000
_cell.length_b   1.000
_cell.length_c   1.000
_cell.angle_alpha   90.00
_cell.angle_beta   90.00
_cell.angle_gamma   90.00
#
_symmetry.space_group_name_H-M   'P 1'
#
loop_
_entity.id
_entity.type
_entity.pdbx_description
1 polymer ?
#
loop_
_entity_poly.entity_id
_entity_poly.type
_entity_poly.pdbx_seq_one_letter_code
_entity_poly.pdbx_strand_id
1 'polypeptide(L)'
;MADPKTSFDELYDKIENAVKNLTTLKVVTAVGDVTISQSSVTEDDTTHETRSENYQNAKAILSTIDLIDGDIMTVMDEVFAKDAIYASIRDDHMERIKSAQQIVNQNVQTLLALVKAVGDILEAVNTQKRARQSESVGGGGT
;
A
#
# COMPACT_ATOMS: atom_id res chain seq x y z
N MET A 1 15.65 -19.75 25.14
CA MET A 1 14.28 -19.38 25.53
C MET A 1 14.01 -18.04 24.87
N ALA A 2 13.06 -17.97 23.94
CA ALA A 2 12.67 -16.69 23.35
C ALA A 2 11.66 -16.03 24.29
N ASP A 3 11.84 -14.74 24.57
CA ASP A 3 10.88 -13.95 25.34
C ASP A 3 9.50 -13.97 24.65
N PRO A 4 8.40 -13.98 25.42
CA PRO A 4 7.06 -13.98 24.85
C PRO A 4 6.86 -12.69 24.04
N LYS A 5 6.52 -12.83 22.74
CA LYS A 5 6.20 -11.70 21.86
C LYS A 5 5.12 -10.84 22.51
N THR A 6 5.36 -9.55 22.56
CA THR A 6 4.37 -8.59 23.03
C THR A 6 3.27 -8.42 21.99
N SER A 7 2.10 -7.93 22.42
CA SER A 7 1.00 -7.61 21.49
C SER A 7 1.40 -6.56 20.44
N PHE A 8 2.46 -5.80 20.70
CA PHE A 8 3.04 -4.88 19.73
C PHE A 8 3.87 -5.60 18.67
N ASP A 9 4.70 -6.58 19.06
CA ASP A 9 5.48 -7.39 18.11
C ASP A 9 4.55 -8.11 17.12
N GLU A 10 3.40 -8.61 17.60
CA GLU A 10 2.40 -9.22 16.72
C GLU A 10 1.72 -8.22 15.77
N LEU A 11 1.48 -6.98 16.21
CA LEU A 11 0.91 -5.93 15.38
C LEU A 11 1.93 -5.46 14.33
N TYR A 12 3.18 -5.27 14.73
CA TYR A 12 4.28 -4.91 13.85
C TYR A 12 4.49 -5.99 12.78
N ASP A 13 4.59 -7.26 13.17
CA ASP A 13 4.74 -8.38 12.25
C ASP A 13 3.57 -8.45 11.25
N LYS A 14 2.33 -8.24 11.71
CA LYS A 14 1.15 -8.25 10.81
C LYS A 14 1.18 -7.11 9.80
N ILE A 15 1.60 -5.92 10.20
CA ILE A 15 1.65 -4.77 9.30
C ILE A 15 2.86 -4.87 8.37
N GLU A 16 4.02 -5.30 8.86
CA GLU A 16 5.18 -5.57 8.02
C GLU A 16 4.84 -6.61 6.94
N ASN A 17 4.14 -7.70 7.31
CA ASN A 17 3.68 -8.70 6.36
C ASN A 17 2.60 -8.17 5.41
N ALA A 18 1.68 -7.31 5.88
CA ALA A 18 0.68 -6.68 5.01
C ALA A 18 1.31 -5.70 4.01
N VAL A 19 2.34 -4.96 4.42
CA VAL A 19 3.13 -4.08 3.56
C VAL A 19 3.93 -4.89 2.55
N LYS A 20 4.50 -6.03 2.95
CA LYS A 20 5.13 -6.98 2.00
C LYS A 20 4.14 -7.56 0.99
N ASN A 21 2.84 -7.58 1.27
CA ASN A 21 1.82 -8.02 0.32
C ASN A 21 1.34 -6.91 -0.62
N LEU A 22 1.74 -5.64 -0.41
CA LEU A 22 1.62 -4.57 -1.40
C LEU A 22 2.74 -4.74 -2.43
N THR A 23 2.72 -5.83 -3.20
CA THR A 23 3.85 -6.17 -4.08
C THR A 23 3.80 -5.45 -5.42
N THR A 24 2.60 -5.14 -5.93
CA THR A 24 2.46 -4.82 -7.35
C THR A 24 1.45 -3.71 -7.62
N LEU A 25 1.91 -2.68 -8.32
CA LEU A 25 1.07 -1.60 -8.84
C LEU A 25 0.95 -1.70 -10.36
N LYS A 26 -0.28 -1.55 -10.87
CA LYS A 26 -0.58 -1.61 -12.29
C LYS A 26 -1.04 -0.23 -12.79
N VAL A 27 -0.38 0.28 -13.83
CA VAL A 27 -0.78 1.51 -14.53
C VAL A 27 -1.20 1.13 -15.94
N VAL A 28 -2.42 1.50 -16.34
CA VAL A 28 -2.96 1.22 -17.68
C VAL A 28 -3.35 2.53 -18.33
N THR A 29 -2.81 2.78 -19.53
CA THR A 29 -3.33 3.80 -20.45
C THR A 29 -3.85 3.09 -21.67
N ALA A 30 -5.14 3.24 -21.96
CA ALA A 30 -5.78 2.63 -23.13
C ALA A 30 -6.44 3.70 -24.00
N VAL A 31 -6.33 3.54 -25.32
CA VAL A 31 -6.92 4.42 -26.33
C VAL A 31 -7.75 3.55 -27.27
N GLY A 32 -9.06 3.78 -27.29
CA GLY A 32 -10.03 3.01 -28.08
C GLY A 32 -11.38 2.94 -27.38
N ASP A 33 -12.16 1.90 -27.68
CA ASP A 33 -13.47 1.69 -27.06
C ASP A 33 -13.29 1.10 -25.67
N VAL A 34 -13.25 1.98 -24.67
CA VAL A 34 -13.09 1.61 -23.25
C VAL A 34 -14.44 1.73 -22.54
N THR A 35 -14.92 0.63 -21.97
CA THR A 35 -16.10 0.64 -21.09
C THR A 35 -15.64 0.42 -19.66
N ILE A 36 -15.94 1.37 -18.79
CA ILE A 36 -15.68 1.28 -17.35
C ILE A 36 -17.02 1.09 -16.65
N SER A 37 -17.17 0.02 -15.89
CA SER A 37 -18.32 -0.19 -15.01
C SER A 37 -17.87 -0.29 -13.56
N GLN A 38 -18.66 0.30 -12.67
CA GLN A 38 -18.47 0.21 -11.23
C GLN A 38 -19.76 -0.36 -10.64
N SER A 39 -19.62 -1.45 -9.90
CA SER A 39 -20.73 -2.13 -9.24
C SER A 39 -20.43 -2.25 -7.76
N SER A 40 -21.39 -1.85 -6.92
CA SER A 40 -21.31 -2.05 -5.48
C SER A 40 -22.09 -3.30 -5.10
N VAL A 41 -21.44 -4.23 -4.42
CA VAL A 41 -22.05 -5.44 -3.87
C VAL A 41 -22.01 -5.32 -2.35
N THR A 42 -23.17 -5.38 -1.70
CA THR A 42 -23.24 -5.44 -0.23
C THR A 42 -23.37 -6.88 0.20
N GLU A 43 -22.42 -7.37 0.98
CA GLU A 43 -22.40 -8.70 1.59
C GLU A 43 -22.09 -8.51 3.07
N ASP A 44 -22.87 -9.13 3.97
CA ASP A 44 -22.69 -9.05 5.43
C ASP A 44 -22.49 -7.62 5.99
N ASP A 45 -23.41 -6.69 5.68
CA ASP A 45 -23.36 -5.26 6.06
C ASP A 45 -22.11 -4.50 5.58
N THR A 46 -21.32 -5.10 4.68
CA THR A 46 -20.11 -4.50 4.11
C THR A 46 -20.32 -4.25 2.62
N THR A 47 -20.16 -3.00 2.19
CA THR A 47 -20.25 -2.64 0.76
C THR A 47 -18.89 -2.75 0.09
N HIS A 48 -18.80 -3.62 -0.90
CA HIS A 48 -17.63 -3.80 -1.76
C HIS A 48 -17.85 -3.12 -3.10
N GLU A 49 -16.96 -2.20 -3.47
CA GLU A 49 -16.96 -1.63 -4.81
C GLU A 49 -16.05 -2.46 -5.72
N THR A 50 -16.63 -2.99 -6.80
CA THR A 50 -15.88 -3.68 -7.85
C THR A 50 -15.88 -2.81 -9.10
N ARG A 51 -14.68 -2.48 -9.59
CA ARG A 51 -14.48 -1.82 -10.88
C ARG A 51 -14.13 -2.87 -11.93
N SER A 52 -14.85 -2.87 -13.04
CA SER A 52 -14.57 -3.70 -14.20
C SER A 52 -14.26 -2.81 -15.40
N GLU A 53 -13.28 -3.22 -16.19
CA GLU A 53 -12.78 -2.48 -17.34
C GLU A 53 -12.78 -3.42 -18.54
N ASN A 54 -13.47 -3.02 -19.61
CA ASN A 54 -13.48 -3.73 -20.87
C ASN A 54 -12.84 -2.85 -21.94
N TYR A 55 -11.91 -3.44 -22.70
CA TYR A 55 -11.13 -2.78 -23.73
C TYR A 55 -11.41 -3.47 -25.07
N GLN A 56 -12.28 -2.89 -25.89
CA GLN A 56 -12.55 -3.40 -27.24
C GLN A 56 -11.71 -2.62 -28.25
N ASN A 57 -10.92 -3.33 -29.06
CA ASN A 57 -10.02 -2.75 -30.07
C ASN A 57 -9.09 -1.63 -29.54
N ALA A 58 -8.85 -1.60 -28.22
CA ALA A 58 -8.06 -0.54 -27.62
C ALA A 58 -6.57 -0.86 -27.74
N LYS A 59 -5.80 0.15 -28.14
CA LYS A 59 -4.35 0.15 -28.03
C LYS A 59 -4.01 0.53 -26.60
N ALA A 60 -3.08 -0.17 -25.96
CA ALA A 60 -2.72 0.12 -24.57
C ALA A 60 -1.22 0.23 -24.33
N ILE A 61 -0.88 0.99 -23.29
CA ILE A 61 0.38 0.96 -22.56
C ILE A 61 0.06 0.40 -21.18
N LEU A 62 0.69 -0.71 -20.83
CA LEU A 62 0.56 -1.39 -19.55
C LEU A 62 1.91 -1.33 -18.85
N SER A 63 1.92 -0.80 -17.63
CA SER A 63 3.08 -0.87 -16.76
C SER A 63 2.76 -1.57 -15.45
N THR A 64 3.67 -2.43 -15.04
CA THR A 64 3.64 -3.14 -13.77
C THR A 64 4.86 -2.72 -12.98
N ILE A 65 4.64 -2.25 -11.77
CA ILE A 65 5.68 -1.79 -10.86
C ILE A 65 5.72 -2.77 -9.70
N ASP A 66 6.86 -3.41 -9.49
CA ASP A 66 7.16 -4.09 -8.25
C ASP A 66 7.48 -3.03 -7.19
N LEU A 67 6.69 -2.97 -6.13
CA LEU A 67 6.81 -1.95 -5.10
C LEU A 67 7.89 -2.29 -4.07
N ILE A 68 8.35 -3.54 -4.04
CA ILE A 68 9.43 -4.00 -3.16
C ILE A 68 10.78 -3.79 -3.86
N ASP A 69 10.91 -4.32 -5.07
CA ASP A 69 12.17 -4.30 -5.81
C ASP A 69 12.35 -3.02 -6.62
N GLY A 70 11.26 -2.27 -6.85
CA GLY A 70 11.26 -1.05 -7.65
C GLY A 70 11.34 -1.32 -9.16
N ASP A 71 11.25 -2.58 -9.58
CA ASP A 71 11.30 -2.98 -10.97
C ASP A 71 10.06 -2.53 -11.73
N ILE A 72 10.26 -1.97 -12.92
CA ILE A 72 9.19 -1.50 -13.79
C ILE A 72 9.23 -2.28 -15.09
N MET A 73 8.16 -3.00 -15.37
CA MET A 73 7.93 -3.66 -16.64
C MET A 73 6.84 -2.92 -17.41
N THR A 74 7.15 -2.51 -18.65
CA THR A 74 6.20 -1.85 -19.54
C THR A 74 6.01 -2.65 -20.82
N VAL A 75 4.76 -2.91 -21.18
CA VAL A 75 4.34 -3.50 -22.45
C VAL A 75 3.42 -2.51 -23.14
N MET A 76 3.65 -2.25 -24.43
CA MET A 76 2.82 -1.29 -25.17
C MET A 76 2.53 -1.77 -26.59
N ASP A 77 1.37 -1.36 -27.11
CA ASP A 77 1.06 -1.50 -28.53
C ASP A 77 2.12 -0.76 -29.36
N GLU A 78 2.55 -1.39 -30.45
CA GLU A 78 3.66 -0.90 -31.27
C GLU A 78 3.43 0.52 -31.80
N VAL A 79 2.17 0.94 -31.96
CA VAL A 79 1.82 2.29 -32.39
C VAL A 79 2.34 3.37 -31.44
N PHE A 80 2.36 3.11 -30.12
CA PHE A 80 2.83 4.06 -29.12
C PHE A 80 4.35 4.24 -29.15
N ALA A 81 5.07 3.27 -29.72
CA ALA A 81 6.51 3.33 -29.91
C ALA A 81 6.88 4.03 -31.23
N LYS A 82 6.11 3.80 -32.30
CA LYS A 82 6.47 4.24 -33.66
C LYS A 82 5.87 5.58 -34.06
N ASP A 83 4.67 5.89 -33.60
CA ASP A 83 3.92 7.05 -34.11
C ASP A 83 4.02 8.24 -33.15
N ALA A 84 4.52 9.36 -33.68
CA ALA A 84 4.71 10.59 -32.95
C ALA A 84 3.39 11.20 -32.46
N ILE A 85 2.25 10.87 -33.08
CA ILE A 85 0.94 11.37 -32.63
C ILE A 85 0.59 10.94 -31.20
N TYR A 86 1.17 9.82 -30.74
CA TYR A 86 0.95 9.30 -29.39
C TYR A 86 2.06 9.68 -28.40
N ALA A 87 3.00 10.56 -28.78
CA ALA A 87 4.11 10.95 -27.91
C ALA A 87 3.63 11.53 -26.57
N SER A 88 2.64 12.44 -26.60
CA SER A 88 2.06 13.01 -25.38
C SER A 88 1.42 11.96 -24.48
N ILE A 89 0.71 10.98 -25.05
CA ILE A 89 0.05 9.91 -24.28
C ILE A 89 1.09 9.00 -23.61
N ARG A 90 2.21 8.73 -24.29
CA ARG A 90 3.32 7.98 -23.72
C ARG A 90 3.99 8.77 -22.59
N ASP A 91 4.26 10.04 -22.81
CA ASP A 91 4.90 10.92 -21.82
C ASP A 91 4.01 11.06 -20.57
N ASP A 92 2.70 11.27 -20.76
CA ASP A 92 1.71 11.27 -19.69
C ASP A 92 1.69 9.93 -18.92
N HIS A 93 1.79 8.79 -19.62
CA HIS A 93 1.86 7.49 -18.96
C HIS A 93 3.13 7.34 -18.12
N MET A 94 4.29 7.77 -18.63
CA MET A 94 5.55 7.76 -17.88
C MET A 94 5.49 8.67 -16.65
N GLU A 95 4.88 9.85 -16.77
CA GLU A 95 4.66 10.75 -15.63
C GLU A 95 3.78 10.09 -14.57
N ARG A 96 2.67 9.44 -14.99
CA ARG A 96 1.79 8.70 -14.08
C ARG A 96 2.51 7.57 -13.35
N ILE A 97 3.39 6.83 -14.01
CA ILE A 97 4.22 5.79 -13.35
C ILE A 97 5.05 6.42 -12.24
N LYS A 98 5.74 7.52 -12.54
CA LYS A 98 6.58 8.23 -11.56
C LYS A 98 5.77 8.74 -10.38
N SER A 99 4.64 9.39 -10.64
CA SER A 99 3.75 9.89 -9.59
C SER A 99 3.17 8.75 -8.75
N ALA A 100 2.76 7.65 -9.38
CA ALA A 100 2.18 6.51 -8.68
C ALA A 100 3.21 5.84 -7.76
N GLN A 101 4.46 5.66 -8.22
CA GLN A 101 5.55 5.15 -7.39
C GLN A 101 5.81 6.06 -6.17
N GLN A 102 5.82 7.38 -6.38
CA GLN A 102 6.00 8.35 -5.29
C GLN A 102 4.87 8.27 -4.26
N ILE A 103 3.61 8.23 -4.71
CA ILE A 103 2.43 8.14 -3.84
C ILE A 103 2.47 6.86 -3.01
N VAL A 104 2.77 5.72 -3.64
CA VAL A 104 2.83 4.44 -2.94
C VAL A 104 3.96 4.43 -1.91
N ASN A 105 5.16 4.88 -2.27
CA ASN A 105 6.27 4.99 -1.33
C ASN A 105 5.92 5.88 -0.14
N GLN A 106 5.26 7.02 -0.39
CA GLN A 106 4.85 7.91 0.68
C GLN A 106 3.81 7.27 1.61
N ASN A 107 2.81 6.58 1.06
CA ASN A 107 1.81 5.87 1.84
C ASN A 107 2.44 4.77 2.71
N VAL A 108 3.37 3.97 2.16
CA VAL A 108 4.10 2.94 2.91
C VAL A 108 4.90 3.56 4.06
N GLN A 109 5.63 4.65 3.80
CA GLN A 109 6.38 5.35 4.84
C GLN A 109 5.46 5.93 5.93
N THR A 110 4.32 6.50 5.56
CA THR A 110 3.31 6.98 6.52
C THR A 110 2.76 5.85 7.39
N LEU A 111 2.47 4.69 6.80
CA LEU A 111 2.01 3.51 7.56
C LEU A 111 3.08 3.04 8.56
N LEU A 112 4.34 2.92 8.12
CA LEU A 112 5.45 2.56 9.01
C LEU A 112 5.63 3.55 10.16
N ALA A 113 5.51 4.85 9.88
CA ALA A 113 5.59 5.89 10.90
C ALA A 113 4.44 5.79 11.93
N LEU A 114 3.21 5.51 11.47
CA LEU A 114 2.06 5.28 12.34
C LEU A 114 2.27 4.07 13.27
N VAL A 115 2.77 2.96 12.72
CA VAL A 115 3.07 1.77 13.53
C VAL A 115 4.10 2.07 14.59
N LYS A 116 5.19 2.75 14.21
CA LYS A 116 6.23 3.15 15.16
C LYS A 116 5.66 4.02 16.28
N ALA A 117 4.85 5.03 15.93
CA ALA A 117 4.23 5.90 16.92
C ALA A 117 3.31 5.13 17.89
N VAL A 118 2.55 4.15 17.40
CA VAL A 118 1.74 3.28 18.26
C VAL A 118 2.63 2.45 19.20
N GLY A 119 3.76 1.93 18.70
CA GLY A 119 4.75 1.22 19.51
C GLY A 119 5.30 2.06 20.64
N ASP A 120 5.80 3.26 20.32
CA ASP A 120 6.36 4.20 21.29
C ASP A 120 5.34 4.52 22.41
N ILE A 121 4.05 4.68 22.05
CA ILE A 121 2.97 4.92 23.01
C ILE A 121 2.75 3.70 23.91
N LEU A 122 2.70 2.48 23.35
CA LEU A 122 2.47 1.25 24.12
C LEU A 122 3.62 0.96 25.08
N GLU A 123 4.87 1.18 24.67
CA GLU A 123 6.03 1.06 25.54
C GLU A 123 6.00 2.06 26.69
N ALA A 124 5.65 3.31 26.41
CA ALA A 124 5.51 4.35 27.44
C ALA A 124 4.43 3.98 28.47
N VAL A 125 3.27 3.48 28.02
CA VAL A 125 2.18 3.03 28.90
C VAL A 125 2.61 1.84 29.76
N ASN A 126 3.28 0.85 29.18
CA ASN A 126 3.78 -0.32 29.92
C ASN A 126 4.82 0.07 30.97
N THR A 127 5.71 1.01 30.65
CA THR A 127 6.73 1.51 31.58
C THR A 127 6.08 2.23 32.77
N GLN A 128 5.08 3.09 32.52
CA GLN A 128 4.33 3.75 33.60
C GLN A 128 3.58 2.77 34.49
N LYS A 129 2.98 1.72 33.91
CA LYS A 129 2.27 0.69 34.68
C LYS A 129 3.20 -0.09 35.61
N ARG A 130 4.40 -0.42 35.14
CA ARG A 130 5.44 -1.09 35.96
C ARG A 130 5.92 -0.21 37.11
N ALA A 131 6.20 1.07 36.85
CA ALA A 131 6.63 2.01 37.88
C ALA A 131 5.60 2.19 39.01
N ARG A 132 4.31 2.30 38.66
CA ARG A 132 3.22 2.41 39.65
C ARG A 132 3.04 1.14 40.50
N GLN A 133 3.29 -0.03 39.92
CA GLN A 133 3.20 -1.30 40.65
C GLN A 133 4.37 -1.52 41.63
N SER A 134 5.58 -1.04 41.30
CA SER A 134 6.71 -1.07 42.24
C SER A 134 6.53 -0.14 43.44
N GLU A 135 5.85 1.00 43.26
CA GLU A 135 5.57 1.94 44.36
C GLU A 135 4.50 1.43 45.33
N SER A 136 3.49 0.69 44.85
CA SER A 136 2.43 0.14 45.72
C SER A 136 2.89 -1.03 46.60
N VAL A 137 3.98 -1.72 46.27
CA VAL A 137 4.49 -2.86 47.03
C VAL A 137 5.50 -2.43 48.12
N GLY A 138 6.15 -1.27 47.95
CA GLY A 138 7.13 -0.74 48.91
C GLY A 138 6.54 0.04 50.10
N GLY A 139 5.29 0.50 50.03
CA GLY A 139 4.68 1.38 51.04
C GLY A 139 3.94 0.69 52.20
N GLY A 140 3.91 -0.64 52.26
CA GLY A 140 3.12 -1.41 53.23
C GLY A 140 3.85 -1.84 54.51
N GLY A 141 5.06 -1.35 54.77
CA GLY A 141 5.90 -1.83 55.87
C GLY A 141 6.55 -0.73 56.69
N THR A 142 5.77 -0.02 57.50
CA THR A 142 6.17 0.56 58.81
C THR A 142 4.94 0.78 59.66
#